data_AF-D5Q304-F1
#
_entry.id   AF-D5Q304-F1
#
_cell.length_a   1.000
_cell.length_b   1.000
_cell.length_c   1.000
_cell.angle_alpha   90.00
_cell.angle_beta   90.00
_cell.angle_gamma   90.00
#
_symmetry.space_group_name_H-M   'P 1'
#
loop_
_entity.id
_entity.type
_entity.pdbx_description
1 polymer ?
#
loop_
_entity_poly.entity_id
_entity_poly.type
_entity_poly.pdbx_seq_one_letter_code
_entity_poly.pdbx_strand_id
1 'polypeptide(L)'
;MNCTNKKILILSLSMITILASVGEVNALEVKNNSNLEKQTIKETVVPELVGLKMQEAFPDENFRKYIFGILVTLDISDIRDDTTINSEIKQKIEGIKDLSLEYESIKDLTGINYFTGLEKLYCSSNELKKLDLSKNTKLEELNASSNKLKTINLNGSEKLKTLLCNDNELSNLDVSKNTKLKYLYCDNNRLEKLDITNNKNLVGYSWGNQKEPEKPSEPEKPSGGGSYTPAPIVTKINSLVGSDRYATSIKISKQG
;
A
#
# COMPACT_ATOMS: atom_id res chain seq x y z
N MET A 1 -14.13 -48.68 -2.12
CA MET A 1 -14.15 -48.23 -3.53
C MET A 1 -14.66 -46.80 -3.57
N ASN A 2 -13.89 -45.93 -4.22
CA ASN A 2 -14.11 -44.49 -4.43
C ASN A 2 -15.48 -44.16 -5.04
N CYS A 3 -16.09 -43.04 -4.61
CA CYS A 3 -16.20 -41.82 -5.43
C CYS A 3 -17.02 -40.75 -4.67
N THR A 4 -16.38 -39.72 -4.10
CA THR A 4 -16.07 -38.41 -4.70
C THR A 4 -17.14 -37.35 -4.42
N ASN A 5 -16.74 -36.39 -3.57
CA ASN A 5 -17.27 -35.05 -3.40
C ASN A 5 -17.85 -34.43 -4.69
N LYS A 6 -19.13 -34.09 -4.68
CA LYS A 6 -19.69 -32.98 -5.47
C LYS A 6 -20.34 -32.00 -4.50
N LYS A 7 -19.52 -31.14 -3.89
CA LYS A 7 -20.05 -29.91 -3.28
C LYS A 7 -20.55 -29.02 -4.41
N ILE A 8 -21.83 -28.69 -4.29
CA ILE A 8 -22.69 -27.94 -5.18
C ILE A 8 -22.18 -26.50 -5.27
N LEU A 9 -21.78 -26.09 -6.47
CA LEU A 9 -21.51 -24.70 -6.81
C LEU A 9 -22.86 -24.00 -7.01
N ILE A 10 -23.32 -23.33 -5.96
CA ILE A 10 -24.47 -22.41 -6.04
C ILE A 10 -23.98 -21.17 -6.82
N LEU A 11 -24.20 -21.17 -8.13
CA LEU A 11 -24.20 -19.93 -8.91
C LEU A 11 -25.54 -19.23 -8.64
N SER A 12 -25.47 -18.08 -7.99
CA SER A 12 -26.63 -17.25 -7.68
C SER A 12 -27.33 -16.79 -8.96
N LEU A 13 -28.66 -16.90 -8.93
CA LEU A 13 -29.58 -16.75 -10.05
C LEU A 13 -29.90 -15.27 -10.40
N SER A 14 -28.91 -14.37 -10.40
CA SER A 14 -29.15 -12.92 -10.51
C SER A 14 -28.57 -12.22 -11.75
N MET A 15 -28.19 -12.95 -12.80
CA MET A 15 -27.57 -12.35 -14.01
C MET A 15 -28.10 -12.90 -15.33
N ILE A 16 -29.40 -13.21 -15.43
CA ILE A 16 -30.06 -13.45 -16.74
C ILE A 16 -31.47 -12.85 -16.70
N THR A 17 -31.57 -11.52 -16.79
CA THR A 17 -32.86 -10.85 -17.10
C THR A 17 -32.66 -9.56 -17.88
N ILE A 18 -31.93 -9.62 -18.99
CA ILE A 18 -32.02 -8.58 -20.03
C ILE A 18 -32.10 -9.28 -21.38
N LEU A 19 -33.32 -9.34 -21.94
CA LEU A 19 -33.62 -9.28 -23.39
C LEU A 19 -35.09 -9.66 -23.62
N ALA A 20 -35.98 -8.69 -23.48
CA ALA A 20 -37.30 -8.73 -24.09
C ALA A 20 -37.81 -7.31 -24.36
N SER A 21 -37.11 -6.55 -25.21
CA SER A 21 -37.69 -5.44 -25.99
C SER A 21 -36.68 -4.73 -26.91
N VAL A 22 -35.96 -5.42 -27.80
CA VAL A 22 -35.41 -4.77 -29.01
C VAL A 22 -35.40 -5.80 -30.13
N GLY A 23 -35.97 -5.41 -31.27
CA GLY A 23 -36.18 -6.27 -32.43
C GLY A 23 -34.89 -6.80 -33.06
N GLU A 24 -35.05 -7.93 -33.75
CA GLU A 24 -34.23 -8.44 -34.87
C GLU A 24 -32.76 -8.01 -34.88
N VAL A 25 -31.93 -8.67 -34.06
CA VAL A 25 -30.47 -8.68 -34.25
C VAL A 25 -30.10 -9.84 -35.15
N ASN A 26 -29.62 -9.49 -36.34
CA ASN A 26 -29.26 -10.37 -37.44
C ASN A 26 -28.05 -11.26 -37.06
N ALA A 27 -28.07 -12.54 -37.43
CA ALA A 27 -27.11 -13.57 -36.98
C ALA A 27 -25.62 -13.35 -37.40
N LEU A 28 -25.30 -12.24 -38.08
CA LEU A 28 -23.93 -11.83 -38.41
C LEU A 28 -23.30 -10.85 -37.41
N GLU A 29 -24.06 -10.11 -36.60
CA GLU A 29 -23.46 -9.21 -35.58
C GLU A 29 -22.95 -9.97 -34.34
N VAL A 30 -23.46 -11.19 -34.09
CA VAL A 30 -23.02 -12.02 -32.96
C VAL A 30 -21.61 -12.59 -33.17
N LYS A 31 -21.14 -12.75 -34.41
CA LYS A 31 -19.81 -13.31 -34.70
C LYS A 31 -18.66 -12.30 -34.55
N ASN A 32 -18.93 -11.00 -34.58
CA ASN A 32 -17.88 -9.98 -34.43
C ASN A 32 -17.66 -9.55 -32.96
N ASN A 33 -18.48 -10.01 -32.02
CA ASN A 33 -18.32 -9.76 -30.58
C ASN A 33 -17.68 -10.92 -29.79
N SER A 34 -17.17 -11.96 -30.46
CA SER A 34 -16.46 -13.06 -29.79
C SER A 34 -15.02 -12.75 -29.39
N ASN A 35 -14.56 -11.50 -29.59
CA ASN A 35 -13.22 -11.04 -29.21
C ASN A 35 -13.22 -10.07 -28.01
N LEU A 36 -14.25 -10.09 -27.16
CA LEU A 36 -14.00 -9.76 -25.77
C LEU A 36 -13.28 -10.94 -25.14
N GLU A 37 -11.95 -10.91 -25.21
CA GLU A 37 -11.14 -11.59 -24.21
C GLU A 37 -11.77 -11.32 -22.86
N LYS A 38 -12.26 -12.38 -22.21
CA LYS A 38 -12.55 -12.36 -20.80
C LYS A 38 -11.24 -12.00 -20.11
N GLN A 39 -11.01 -10.70 -19.89
CA GLN A 39 -10.22 -10.22 -18.78
C GLN A 39 -10.94 -10.75 -17.54
N THR A 40 -10.63 -12.00 -17.23
CA THR A 40 -10.94 -12.61 -15.96
C THR A 40 -10.11 -11.80 -14.99
N ILE A 41 -10.73 -10.80 -14.38
CA ILE A 41 -10.22 -10.20 -13.16
C ILE A 41 -9.96 -11.42 -12.28
N LYS A 42 -8.69 -11.74 -12.05
CA LYS A 42 -8.29 -12.65 -10.98
C LYS A 42 -8.71 -11.92 -9.72
N GLU A 43 -9.98 -12.05 -9.36
CA GLU A 43 -10.46 -11.68 -8.06
C GLU A 43 -9.68 -12.58 -7.13
N THR A 44 -8.65 -12.01 -6.50
CA THR A 44 -7.83 -12.72 -5.53
C THR A 44 -8.80 -13.17 -4.45
N VAL A 45 -9.18 -14.44 -4.51
CA VAL A 45 -10.02 -15.07 -3.49
C VAL A 45 -9.20 -15.00 -2.22
N VAL A 46 -9.50 -14.01 -1.38
CA VAL A 46 -8.90 -13.89 -0.06
C VAL A 46 -9.34 -15.17 0.68
N PRO A 47 -8.40 -16.01 1.14
CA PRO A 47 -8.77 -17.21 1.87
C PRO A 47 -9.64 -16.84 3.07
N GLU A 48 -10.56 -17.72 3.43
CA GLU A 48 -11.37 -17.54 4.63
C GLU A 48 -10.45 -17.40 5.84
N LEU A 49 -10.64 -16.36 6.66
CA LEU A 49 -9.75 -16.05 7.78
C LEU A 49 -9.74 -17.17 8.83
N VAL A 50 -10.90 -17.80 9.06
CA VAL A 50 -11.03 -18.90 10.02
C VAL A 50 -10.25 -20.12 9.52
N GLY A 51 -9.49 -20.72 10.42
CA GLY A 51 -8.68 -21.90 10.14
C GLY A 51 -7.25 -21.58 9.68
N LEU A 52 -6.95 -20.33 9.31
CA LEU A 52 -5.57 -19.88 9.12
C LEU A 52 -4.87 -19.73 10.46
N LYS A 53 -3.56 -19.95 10.48
CA LYS A 53 -2.71 -19.54 11.60
C LYS A 53 -2.45 -18.03 11.53
N MET A 54 -2.19 -17.40 12.67
CA MET A 54 -1.88 -15.96 12.74
C MET A 54 -0.72 -15.56 11.82
N GLN A 55 0.35 -16.36 11.78
CA GLN A 55 1.51 -16.14 10.89
C GLN A 55 1.19 -16.31 9.39
N GLU A 56 0.15 -17.06 9.05
CA GLU A 56 -0.29 -17.25 7.65
C GLU A 56 -1.18 -16.08 7.21
N ALA A 57 -2.07 -15.64 8.10
CA ALA A 57 -2.95 -14.49 7.86
C ALA A 57 -2.18 -13.15 7.87
N PHE A 58 -1.16 -13.03 8.74
CA PHE A 58 -0.35 -11.82 8.94
C PHE A 58 1.15 -12.18 8.94
N PRO A 59 1.78 -12.33 7.76
CA PRO A 59 3.15 -12.84 7.66
C PRO A 59 4.23 -11.91 8.24
N ASP A 60 4.03 -10.60 8.15
CA ASP A 60 4.96 -9.61 8.72
C ASP A 60 4.95 -9.68 10.24
N GLU A 61 6.13 -9.85 10.84
CA GLU A 61 6.29 -10.04 12.29
C GLU A 61 5.86 -8.81 13.09
N ASN A 62 6.18 -7.61 12.63
CA ASN A 62 5.86 -6.38 13.36
C ASN A 62 4.36 -6.09 13.27
N PHE A 63 3.76 -6.27 12.08
CA PHE A 63 2.31 -6.16 11.93
C PHE A 63 1.58 -7.20 12.79
N ARG A 64 2.03 -8.45 12.78
CA ARG A 64 1.42 -9.53 13.57
C ARG A 64 1.54 -9.29 15.08
N LYS A 65 2.69 -8.82 15.56
CA LYS A 65 2.89 -8.43 16.97
C LYS A 65 1.97 -7.31 17.40
N TYR A 66 1.77 -6.31 16.54
CA TYR A 66 0.81 -5.24 16.80
C TYR A 66 -0.61 -5.79 16.97
N ILE A 67 -1.03 -6.71 16.07
CA ILE A 67 -2.33 -7.38 16.15
C ILE A 67 -2.45 -8.18 17.45
N PHE A 68 -1.40 -8.90 17.88
CA PHE A 68 -1.41 -9.59 19.17
C PHE A 68 -1.66 -8.62 20.33
N GLY A 69 -1.00 -7.47 20.33
CA GLY A 69 -1.22 -6.42 21.32
C GLY A 69 -2.69 -6.01 21.41
N ILE A 70 -3.33 -5.75 20.26
CA ILE A 70 -4.77 -5.41 20.23
C ILE A 70 -5.64 -6.57 20.69
N LEU A 71 -5.36 -7.80 20.26
CA LEU A 71 -6.19 -8.94 20.63
C LEU A 71 -6.13 -9.20 22.15
N VAL A 72 -4.97 -9.01 22.78
CA VAL A 72 -4.83 -9.08 24.24
C VAL A 72 -5.68 -8.01 24.93
N THR A 73 -5.75 -6.77 24.42
CA THR A 73 -6.64 -5.74 25.01
C THR A 73 -8.13 -6.01 24.79
N LEU A 74 -8.47 -6.94 23.89
CA LEU A 74 -9.83 -7.37 23.59
C LEU A 74 -10.18 -8.73 24.22
N ASP A 75 -9.48 -9.09 25.30
CA ASP A 75 -9.65 -10.29 26.12
C ASP A 75 -9.31 -11.62 25.40
N ILE A 76 -8.45 -11.58 24.38
CA ILE A 76 -7.89 -12.78 23.74
C ILE A 76 -6.46 -12.99 24.26
N SER A 77 -6.29 -13.87 25.25
CA SER A 77 -4.97 -14.22 25.80
C SER A 77 -4.28 -15.34 25.02
N ASP A 78 -3.00 -15.57 25.33
CA ASP A 78 -2.20 -16.71 24.85
C ASP A 78 -2.09 -16.87 23.32
N ILE A 79 -2.24 -15.76 22.59
CA ILE A 79 -2.09 -15.75 21.14
C ILE A 79 -0.61 -15.83 20.73
N ARG A 80 -0.33 -16.70 19.76
CA ARG A 80 1.00 -17.00 19.23
C ARG A 80 0.94 -17.06 17.71
N ASP A 81 2.10 -17.11 17.09
CA ASP A 81 2.25 -17.21 15.63
C ASP A 81 1.47 -18.40 15.05
N ASP A 82 1.46 -19.54 15.74
CA ASP A 82 0.81 -20.77 15.30
C ASP A 82 -0.64 -20.93 15.77
N THR A 83 -1.18 -19.94 16.50
CA THR A 83 -2.59 -19.92 16.92
C THR A 83 -3.49 -19.94 15.69
N THR A 84 -4.39 -20.93 15.63
CA THR A 84 -5.42 -21.01 14.59
C THR A 84 -6.54 -20.03 14.89
N ILE A 85 -6.89 -19.21 13.90
CA ILE A 85 -7.93 -18.19 14.00
C ILE A 85 -9.29 -18.87 14.06
N ASN A 86 -10.00 -18.70 15.18
CA ASN A 86 -11.36 -19.16 15.38
C ASN A 86 -12.38 -18.03 15.10
N SER A 87 -13.67 -18.33 15.23
CA SER A 87 -14.76 -17.38 14.97
C SER A 87 -14.76 -16.16 15.90
N GLU A 88 -14.23 -16.29 17.13
CA GLU A 88 -14.14 -15.19 18.08
C GLU A 88 -13.02 -14.22 17.68
N ILE A 89 -11.81 -14.74 17.44
CA ILE A 89 -10.66 -13.95 16.96
C ILE A 89 -11.01 -13.24 15.65
N LYS A 90 -11.66 -13.94 14.71
CA LYS A 90 -12.15 -13.34 13.46
C LYS A 90 -13.06 -12.14 13.73
N GLN A 91 -14.05 -12.28 14.60
CA GLN A 91 -14.98 -11.19 14.93
C GLN A 91 -14.26 -9.99 15.55
N LYS A 92 -13.26 -10.23 16.41
CA LYS A 92 -12.45 -9.15 16.98
C LYS A 92 -11.64 -8.43 15.88
N ILE A 93 -10.95 -9.17 15.01
CA ILE A 93 -10.18 -8.60 13.88
C ILE A 93 -11.08 -7.77 12.95
N GLU A 94 -12.20 -8.35 12.51
CA GLU A 94 -13.15 -7.68 11.62
C GLU A 94 -13.82 -6.46 12.27
N GLY A 95 -13.92 -6.43 13.60
CA GLY A 95 -14.53 -5.34 14.37
C GLY A 95 -13.61 -4.15 14.63
N ILE A 96 -12.30 -4.28 14.40
CA ILE A 96 -11.35 -3.18 14.63
C ILE A 96 -11.61 -2.04 13.63
N LYS A 97 -11.68 -0.82 14.16
CA LYS A 97 -12.00 0.39 13.41
C LYS A 97 -10.79 1.26 13.12
N ASP A 98 -9.82 1.26 14.01
CA ASP A 98 -8.66 2.14 13.94
C ASP A 98 -7.38 1.30 14.10
N LEU A 99 -6.42 1.49 13.21
CA LEU A 99 -5.08 0.90 13.30
C LEU A 99 -4.03 2.01 13.19
N SER A 100 -3.16 2.11 14.18
CA SER A 100 -2.03 3.05 14.24
C SER A 100 -0.72 2.26 14.25
N LEU A 101 -0.12 2.15 13.08
CA LEU A 101 1.02 1.29 12.71
C LEU A 101 2.25 2.13 12.32
N GLU A 102 2.33 3.39 12.75
CA GLU A 102 3.42 4.29 12.35
C GLU A 102 4.77 3.89 12.97
N TYR A 103 5.86 4.00 12.21
CA TYR A 103 7.24 3.75 12.69
C TYR A 103 7.54 2.31 13.15
N GLU A 104 6.71 1.34 12.75
CA GLU A 104 6.82 -0.06 13.19
C GLU A 104 7.77 -0.91 12.32
N SER A 105 8.46 -0.31 11.34
CA SER A 105 9.33 -1.03 10.38
C SER A 105 8.61 -2.16 9.64
N ILE A 106 7.31 -2.01 9.38
CA ILE A 106 6.47 -3.00 8.69
C ILE A 106 6.80 -2.99 7.19
N LYS A 107 6.96 -4.17 6.61
CA LYS A 107 7.28 -4.36 5.18
C LYS A 107 6.10 -4.88 4.39
N ASP A 108 5.17 -5.58 5.04
CA ASP A 108 4.01 -6.19 4.40
C ASP A 108 2.75 -6.10 5.28
N LEU A 109 1.69 -5.49 4.75
CA LEU A 109 0.36 -5.44 5.38
C LEU A 109 -0.58 -6.54 4.86
N THR A 110 -0.04 -7.65 4.33
CA THR A 110 -0.84 -8.83 4.01
C THR A 110 -1.70 -9.21 5.21
N GLY A 111 -3.00 -9.37 4.97
CA GLY A 111 -4.02 -9.57 6.00
C GLY A 111 -4.86 -8.31 6.33
N ILE A 112 -4.46 -7.10 5.88
CA ILE A 112 -5.23 -5.87 6.14
C ILE A 112 -6.67 -5.92 5.61
N ASN A 113 -6.91 -6.71 4.57
CA ASN A 113 -8.24 -6.93 3.98
C ASN A 113 -9.22 -7.66 4.93
N TYR A 114 -8.73 -8.30 6.00
CA TYR A 114 -9.57 -8.93 7.03
C TYR A 114 -10.19 -7.92 8.00
N PHE A 115 -9.67 -6.69 8.07
CA PHE A 115 -10.19 -5.63 8.92
C PHE A 115 -11.36 -4.92 8.22
N THR A 116 -12.46 -5.63 8.04
CA THR A 116 -13.64 -5.13 7.29
C THR A 116 -14.39 -3.99 8.02
N GLY A 117 -14.15 -3.84 9.32
CA GLY A 117 -14.59 -2.74 10.16
C GLY A 117 -13.74 -1.47 10.08
N LEU A 118 -12.59 -1.51 9.41
CA LEU A 118 -11.59 -0.44 9.45
C LEU A 118 -12.13 0.87 8.87
N GLU A 119 -12.09 1.92 9.69
CA GLU A 119 -12.48 3.30 9.39
C GLU A 119 -11.23 4.19 9.26
N LYS A 120 -10.15 3.92 10.01
CA LYS A 120 -8.90 4.68 9.94
C LYS A 120 -7.68 3.77 9.93
N LEU A 121 -6.74 4.08 9.04
CA LEU A 121 -5.46 3.40 8.96
C LEU A 121 -4.33 4.43 8.90
N TYR A 122 -3.47 4.39 9.91
CA TYR A 122 -2.22 5.14 9.92
C TYR A 122 -1.07 4.13 9.83
N CYS A 123 -0.35 4.13 8.73
CA CYS A 123 0.78 3.22 8.48
C CYS A 123 1.99 3.96 7.91
N SER A 124 2.11 5.25 8.22
CA SER A 124 3.21 6.09 7.75
C SER A 124 4.56 5.69 8.33
N SER A 125 5.64 6.06 7.64
CA SER A 125 7.02 5.82 8.12
C SER A 125 7.32 4.32 8.32
N ASN A 126 6.99 3.52 7.31
CA ASN A 126 7.26 2.09 7.23
C ASN A 126 8.02 1.76 5.93
N GLU A 127 8.10 0.48 5.56
CA GLU A 127 8.81 0.00 4.37
C GLU A 127 7.88 -0.68 3.36
N LEU A 128 6.60 -0.33 3.36
CA LEU A 128 5.58 -0.95 2.51
C LEU A 128 5.87 -0.70 1.03
N LYS A 129 5.83 -1.76 0.21
CA LYS A 129 6.02 -1.67 -1.25
C LYS A 129 4.71 -1.64 -2.05
N LYS A 130 3.65 -2.15 -1.45
CA LYS A 130 2.30 -2.23 -2.01
C LYS A 130 1.30 -2.12 -0.88
N LEU A 131 0.12 -1.60 -1.17
CA LEU A 131 -0.99 -1.55 -0.22
C LEU A 131 -2.29 -1.81 -0.97
N ASP A 132 -3.03 -2.84 -0.55
CA ASP A 132 -4.33 -3.18 -1.11
C ASP A 132 -5.41 -3.06 -0.05
N LEU A 133 -6.30 -2.09 -0.23
CA LEU A 133 -7.39 -1.75 0.69
C LEU A 133 -8.76 -1.99 0.02
N SER A 134 -8.79 -2.78 -1.04
CA SER A 134 -10.01 -3.04 -1.82
C SER A 134 -11.14 -3.74 -1.03
N LYS A 135 -10.85 -4.31 0.14
CA LYS A 135 -11.88 -4.88 1.03
C LYS A 135 -12.21 -4.00 2.23
N ASN A 136 -11.46 -2.94 2.49
CA ASN A 136 -11.69 -2.00 3.60
C ASN A 136 -12.73 -0.93 3.20
N THR A 137 -13.97 -1.39 2.97
CA THR A 137 -15.08 -0.57 2.42
C THR A 137 -15.61 0.52 3.34
N LYS A 138 -15.23 0.46 4.63
CA LYS A 138 -15.58 1.47 5.63
C LYS A 138 -14.51 2.54 5.83
N LEU A 139 -13.35 2.41 5.17
CA LEU A 139 -12.20 3.28 5.38
C LEU A 139 -12.56 4.73 5.00
N GLU A 140 -12.34 5.64 5.95
CA GLU A 140 -12.58 7.08 5.83
C GLU A 140 -11.27 7.88 5.84
N GLU A 141 -10.24 7.39 6.52
CA GLU A 141 -8.95 8.07 6.66
C GLU A 141 -7.79 7.12 6.45
N LEU A 142 -6.87 7.50 5.57
CA LEU A 142 -5.64 6.77 5.30
C LEU A 142 -4.44 7.71 5.36
N ASN A 143 -3.50 7.39 6.22
CA ASN A 143 -2.13 7.90 6.14
C ASN A 143 -1.15 6.77 5.84
N ALA A 144 -0.64 6.76 4.61
CA ALA A 144 0.38 5.84 4.13
C ALA A 144 1.66 6.58 3.71
N SER A 145 1.91 7.79 4.25
CA SER A 145 3.06 8.61 3.87
C SER A 145 4.40 7.98 4.24
N SER A 146 5.47 8.40 3.58
CA SER A 146 6.84 8.00 3.94
C SER A 146 7.02 6.47 3.95
N ASN A 147 6.68 5.84 2.83
CA ASN A 147 6.83 4.41 2.59
C ASN A 147 7.60 4.19 1.28
N LYS A 148 7.60 2.96 0.75
CA LYS A 148 8.20 2.61 -0.55
C LYS A 148 7.12 2.15 -1.53
N LEU A 149 5.89 2.67 -1.40
CA LEU A 149 4.73 2.19 -2.14
C LEU A 149 4.92 2.46 -3.63
N LYS A 150 4.89 1.41 -4.43
CA LYS A 150 4.83 1.49 -5.90
C LYS A 150 3.41 1.40 -6.41
N THR A 151 2.54 0.76 -5.64
CA THR A 151 1.11 0.63 -5.93
C THR A 151 0.28 0.78 -4.67
N ILE A 152 -0.87 1.42 -4.83
CA ILE A 152 -1.92 1.50 -3.83
C ILE A 152 -3.26 1.21 -4.51
N ASN A 153 -4.05 0.30 -3.96
CA ASN A 153 -5.38 -0.04 -4.47
C ASN A 153 -6.46 0.43 -3.50
N LEU A 154 -7.24 1.41 -3.94
CA LEU A 154 -8.28 2.10 -3.15
C LEU A 154 -9.70 1.83 -3.68
N ASN A 155 -9.87 0.91 -4.62
CA ASN A 155 -11.13 0.71 -5.35
C ASN A 155 -12.31 0.32 -4.45
N GLY A 156 -12.06 -0.26 -3.27
CA GLY A 156 -13.10 -0.58 -2.29
C GLY A 156 -13.38 0.52 -1.28
N SER A 157 -12.49 1.51 -1.14
CA SER A 157 -12.53 2.53 -0.10
C SER A 157 -13.34 3.76 -0.53
N GLU A 158 -14.57 3.57 -1.03
CA GLU A 158 -15.40 4.65 -1.60
C GLU A 158 -15.79 5.72 -0.57
N LYS A 159 -15.74 5.39 0.72
CA LYS A 159 -16.00 6.32 1.84
C LYS A 159 -14.80 7.19 2.22
N LEU A 160 -13.64 7.00 1.58
CA LEU A 160 -12.40 7.69 1.92
C LEU A 160 -12.57 9.21 1.77
N LYS A 161 -12.28 9.95 2.85
CA LYS A 161 -12.35 11.41 2.96
C LYS A 161 -10.97 12.03 2.98
N THR A 162 -9.99 11.33 3.53
CA THR A 162 -8.60 11.81 3.65
C THR A 162 -7.64 10.75 3.15
N LEU A 163 -6.78 11.12 2.20
CA LEU A 163 -5.68 10.31 1.70
C LEU A 163 -4.38 11.08 1.80
N LEU A 164 -3.48 10.60 2.66
CA LEU A 164 -2.08 11.03 2.71
C LEU A 164 -1.21 9.88 2.19
N CYS A 165 -0.55 10.07 1.05
CA CYS A 165 0.39 9.11 0.49
C CYS A 165 1.64 9.81 -0.06
N ASN A 166 2.02 10.93 0.57
CA ASN A 166 3.25 11.64 0.26
C ASN A 166 4.49 10.76 0.49
N ASP A 167 5.61 11.10 -0.14
CA ASP A 167 6.90 10.44 0.06
C ASP A 167 6.82 8.93 -0.19
N ASN A 168 6.49 8.57 -1.42
CA ASN A 168 6.38 7.18 -1.88
C ASN A 168 6.98 7.05 -3.29
N GLU A 169 6.81 5.90 -3.93
CA GLU A 169 7.32 5.61 -5.27
C GLU A 169 6.17 5.35 -6.27
N LEU A 170 4.98 5.93 -6.03
CA LEU A 170 3.80 5.67 -6.86
C LEU A 170 4.01 6.23 -8.27
N SER A 171 3.87 5.39 -9.29
CA SER A 171 3.86 5.82 -10.70
C SER A 171 2.45 6.11 -11.23
N ASN A 172 1.43 5.57 -10.55
CA ASN A 172 0.03 5.84 -10.84
C ASN A 172 -0.77 5.90 -9.54
N LEU A 173 -1.81 6.73 -9.52
CA LEU A 173 -2.75 6.85 -8.43
C LEU A 173 -4.16 7.03 -9.00
N ASP A 174 -5.00 6.00 -8.87
CA ASP A 174 -6.41 6.06 -9.25
C ASP A 174 -7.26 6.37 -8.01
N VAL A 175 -7.90 7.54 -8.03
CA VAL A 175 -8.83 8.01 -6.99
C VAL A 175 -10.25 8.23 -7.55
N SER A 176 -10.52 7.71 -8.75
CA SER A 176 -11.76 7.98 -9.49
C SER A 176 -13.02 7.50 -8.77
N LYS A 177 -12.90 6.46 -7.92
CA LYS A 177 -13.99 5.91 -7.10
C LYS A 177 -14.14 6.60 -5.75
N ASN A 178 -13.11 7.30 -5.26
CA ASN A 178 -13.09 7.94 -3.95
C ASN A 178 -13.74 9.34 -4.01
N THR A 179 -14.97 9.41 -4.50
CA THR A 179 -15.72 10.66 -4.76
C THR A 179 -16.01 11.48 -3.48
N LYS A 180 -15.84 10.87 -2.30
CA LYS A 180 -15.99 11.51 -0.98
C LYS A 180 -14.70 12.17 -0.47
N LEU A 181 -13.58 12.08 -1.19
CA LEU A 181 -12.32 12.72 -0.81
C LEU A 181 -12.50 14.23 -0.63
N LYS A 182 -12.00 14.71 0.51
CA LYS A 182 -11.88 16.12 0.88
C LYS A 182 -10.42 16.56 0.89
N TYR A 183 -9.51 15.65 1.25
CA TYR A 183 -8.08 15.92 1.36
C TYR A 183 -7.28 14.84 0.63
N LEU A 184 -6.43 15.27 -0.30
CA LEU A 184 -5.55 14.40 -1.09
C LEU A 184 -4.14 14.97 -1.16
N TYR A 185 -3.19 14.35 -0.45
CA TYR A 185 -1.79 14.76 -0.48
C TYR A 185 -0.94 13.59 -0.96
N CYS A 186 -0.37 13.73 -2.15
CA CYS A 186 0.46 12.71 -2.80
C CYS A 186 1.75 13.31 -3.40
N ASP A 187 2.31 14.31 -2.73
CA ASP A 187 3.61 14.90 -3.06
C ASP A 187 4.75 13.89 -2.95
N ASN A 188 5.89 14.19 -3.58
CA ASN A 188 7.08 13.37 -3.56
C ASN A 188 6.82 11.91 -3.98
N ASN A 189 6.10 11.73 -5.09
CA ASN A 189 5.90 10.46 -5.78
C ASN A 189 6.60 10.47 -7.16
N ARG A 190 6.17 9.57 -8.07
CA ARG A 190 6.64 9.45 -9.46
C ARG A 190 5.47 9.43 -10.46
N LEU A 191 4.40 10.15 -10.15
CA LEU A 191 3.15 10.18 -10.92
C LEU A 191 3.35 10.94 -12.24
N GLU A 192 3.04 10.32 -13.38
CA GLU A 192 3.06 11.02 -14.67
C GLU A 192 1.91 12.03 -14.81
N LYS A 193 0.77 11.69 -14.20
CA LYS A 193 -0.45 12.50 -14.17
C LYS A 193 -1.26 12.16 -12.93
N LEU A 194 -2.13 13.09 -12.55
CA LEU A 194 -3.15 12.87 -11.53
C LEU A 194 -4.50 13.36 -12.07
N ASP A 195 -5.47 12.45 -12.16
CA ASP A 195 -6.85 12.77 -12.54
C ASP A 195 -7.72 12.85 -11.27
N ILE A 196 -8.23 14.05 -11.00
CA ILE A 196 -9.12 14.35 -9.87
C ILE A 196 -10.51 14.83 -10.32
N THR A 197 -10.87 14.62 -11.59
CA THR A 197 -12.13 15.13 -12.17
C THR A 197 -13.39 14.61 -11.45
N ASN A 198 -13.33 13.40 -10.89
CA ASN A 198 -14.42 12.80 -10.12
C ASN A 198 -14.44 13.19 -8.63
N ASN A 199 -13.39 13.83 -8.12
CA ASN A 199 -13.23 14.16 -6.70
C ASN A 199 -13.72 15.58 -6.39
N LYS A 200 -14.99 15.86 -6.72
CA LYS A 200 -15.61 17.20 -6.65
C LYS A 200 -15.68 17.81 -5.25
N ASN A 201 -15.44 17.02 -4.19
CA ASN A 201 -15.49 17.45 -2.80
C ASN A 201 -14.13 17.86 -2.23
N LEU A 202 -13.06 17.86 -3.04
CA LEU A 202 -11.73 18.24 -2.61
C LEU A 202 -11.72 19.70 -2.12
N VAL A 203 -11.18 19.87 -0.91
CA VAL A 203 -10.95 21.17 -0.26
C VAL A 203 -9.46 21.48 -0.23
N GLY A 204 -8.63 20.46 0.01
CA GLY A 204 -7.17 20.58 -0.02
C GLY A 204 -6.57 19.45 -0.82
N TYR A 205 -5.69 19.77 -1.76
CA TYR A 205 -4.90 18.77 -2.46
C TYR A 205 -3.52 19.29 -2.80
N SER A 206 -2.54 18.39 -2.85
CA SER A 206 -1.21 18.68 -3.37
C SER A 206 -0.63 17.43 -4.01
N TRP A 207 0.07 17.63 -5.13
CA TRP A 207 0.80 16.59 -5.82
C TRP A 207 2.00 17.20 -6.54
N GLY A 208 3.05 16.42 -6.63
CA GLY A 208 4.31 16.78 -7.26
C GLY A 208 5.28 15.63 -7.10
N ASN A 209 6.20 15.47 -8.04
CA ASN A 209 7.16 14.36 -7.99
C ASN A 209 8.44 14.76 -7.27
N GLN A 210 9.14 13.74 -6.75
CA GLN A 210 10.52 13.92 -6.33
C GLN A 210 11.32 14.49 -7.51
N LYS A 211 12.08 15.56 -7.28
CA LYS A 211 13.08 15.98 -8.25
C LYS A 211 14.04 14.81 -8.45
N GLU A 212 14.26 14.41 -9.70
CA GLU A 212 15.34 13.47 -9.99
C GLU A 212 16.61 14.03 -9.34
N PRO A 213 17.44 13.18 -8.69
CA PRO A 213 18.74 13.64 -8.21
C PRO A 213 19.45 14.24 -9.42
N GLU A 214 19.78 15.54 -9.33
CA GLU A 214 20.53 16.23 -10.37
C GLU A 214 21.75 15.35 -10.67
N LYS A 215 21.83 14.88 -11.92
CA LYS A 215 22.96 14.07 -12.37
C LYS A 215 24.22 14.83 -11.94
N PRO A 216 25.16 14.22 -11.18
CA PRO A 216 26.32 14.94 -10.71
C PRO A 216 26.95 15.63 -11.90
N SER A 217 27.04 16.96 -11.84
CA SER A 217 27.67 17.76 -12.87
C SER A 217 29.02 17.13 -13.16
N GLU A 218 29.24 16.73 -14.41
CA GLU A 218 30.51 16.19 -14.86
C GLU A 218 31.60 17.18 -14.40
N PRO A 219 32.66 16.74 -13.70
CA PRO A 219 33.67 17.67 -13.21
C PRO A 219 34.15 18.49 -14.40
N GLU A 220 34.02 19.83 -14.29
CA GLU A 220 34.51 20.74 -15.32
C GLU A 220 35.92 20.30 -15.69
N LYS A 221 36.13 19.94 -16.96
CA LYS A 221 37.46 19.66 -17.50
C LYS A 221 38.33 20.84 -17.08
N PRO A 222 39.46 20.61 -16.38
CA PRO A 222 40.34 21.72 -16.02
C PRO A 222 40.79 22.40 -17.32
N SER A 223 40.25 23.60 -17.56
CA SER A 223 40.72 24.51 -18.59
C SER A 223 42.02 25.13 -18.07
N GLY A 224 43.15 24.45 -18.31
CA GLY A 224 44.44 24.97 -17.91
C GLY A 224 45.55 23.96 -18.09
N GLY A 225 46.31 24.11 -19.17
CA GLY A 225 47.57 23.41 -19.37
C GLY A 225 48.55 23.76 -18.24
N GLY A 226 48.94 22.76 -17.48
CA GLY A 226 50.00 22.83 -16.49
C GLY A 226 50.64 21.45 -16.38
N SER A 227 51.91 21.35 -16.72
CA SER A 227 52.71 20.12 -16.65
C SER A 227 52.77 19.62 -15.20
N TYR A 228 52.12 18.50 -14.91
CA TYR A 228 52.32 17.76 -13.67
C TYR A 228 53.12 16.50 -13.96
N THR A 229 54.31 16.41 -13.36
CA THR A 229 55.07 15.17 -13.23
C THR A 229 54.49 14.34 -12.06
N PRO A 230 54.37 13.01 -12.17
CA PRO A 230 53.80 12.20 -11.11
C PRO A 230 54.81 11.95 -9.98
N ALA A 231 54.43 12.24 -8.74
CA ALA A 231 55.13 11.80 -7.54
C ALA A 231 54.77 10.35 -7.20
N PRO A 232 55.69 9.57 -6.58
CA PRO A 232 55.58 8.11 -6.51
C PRO A 232 54.55 7.63 -5.49
N ILE A 233 53.99 6.46 -5.78
CA ILE A 233 53.03 5.70 -4.98
C ILE A 233 53.66 5.37 -3.62
N VAL A 234 53.09 5.90 -2.54
CA VAL A 234 53.35 5.41 -1.17
C VAL A 234 52.13 4.63 -0.70
N THR A 235 52.28 3.31 -0.73
CA THR A 235 51.38 2.35 -0.09
C THR A 235 51.50 2.49 1.43
N LYS A 236 50.42 2.82 2.13
CA LYS A 236 50.29 2.52 3.55
C LYS A 236 48.89 2.01 3.85
N ILE A 237 48.84 0.74 4.24
CA ILE A 237 47.67 -0.01 4.66
C ILE A 237 47.48 0.15 6.18
N ASN A 238 46.21 0.28 6.57
CA ASN A 238 45.56 0.08 7.89
C ASN A 238 45.84 1.05 9.05
N SER A 239 44.77 1.69 9.54
CA SER A 239 44.09 1.21 10.76
C SER A 239 42.72 1.88 10.97
N LEU A 240 41.81 1.12 11.58
CA LEU A 240 40.48 1.47 12.05
C LEU A 240 40.48 2.69 12.99
N VAL A 241 39.37 3.43 13.03
CA VAL A 241 38.53 3.72 14.22
C VAL A 241 37.51 4.80 13.81
N GLY A 242 36.26 4.58 14.16
CA GLY A 242 35.10 5.35 13.70
C GLY A 242 35.04 6.78 14.23
N SER A 243 34.08 7.53 13.71
CA SER A 243 33.45 8.66 14.38
C SER A 243 32.21 9.09 13.60
N ASP A 244 31.12 9.19 14.34
CA ASP A 244 29.82 9.73 13.96
C ASP A 244 29.90 11.04 13.16
N ARG A 245 28.97 11.21 12.22
CA ARG A 245 28.61 12.54 11.70
C ARG A 245 27.09 12.68 11.56
N TYR A 246 26.43 12.82 12.69
CA TYR A 246 25.31 13.75 12.83
C TYR A 246 25.69 14.76 13.91
N ALA A 247 26.33 15.84 13.51
CA ALA A 247 26.55 17.00 14.36
C ALA A 247 26.26 18.25 13.53
N THR A 248 25.00 18.66 13.55
CA THR A 248 24.61 20.00 13.10
C THR A 248 24.74 20.93 14.30
N SER A 249 25.67 21.87 14.15
CA SER A 249 26.08 22.89 15.10
C SER A 249 24.97 23.91 15.38
N ILE A 250 24.67 24.17 16.66
CA ILE A 250 24.16 25.47 17.12
C ILE A 250 24.94 25.85 18.38
N LYS A 251 25.86 26.81 18.23
CA LYS A 251 26.37 27.67 19.31
C LYS A 251 25.76 29.06 19.10
N ILE A 252 25.34 29.74 20.16
CA ILE A 252 25.87 30.99 20.77
C ILE A 252 24.67 31.47 21.66
N SER A 253 24.76 32.01 22.88
CA SER A 253 25.74 32.87 23.55
C SER A 253 25.71 32.70 25.09
N LYS A 254 26.89 32.88 25.71
CA LYS A 254 27.07 33.19 27.14
C LYS A 254 26.69 34.63 27.45
N GLN A 255 26.26 34.87 28.69
CA GLN A 255 26.62 35.94 29.64
C GLN A 255 25.49 35.95 30.69
N GLY A 256 25.69 36.00 31.99
CA GLY A 256 26.83 36.10 32.90
C GLY A 256 26.24 36.08 34.31
#